data_AF-A0AAU9VHS8-F1
#
_entry.id   AF-A0AAU9VHS8-F1
#
_cell.length_a   1.000
_cell.length_b   1.000
_cell.length_c   1.000
_cell.angle_alpha   90.00
_cell.angle_beta   90.00
_cell.angle_gamma   90.00
#
_symmetry.space_group_name_H-M   'P 1'
#
loop_
_entity.id
_entity.type
_entity.pdbx_description
1 polymer ?
#
loop_
_entity_poly.entity_id
_entity_poly.type
_entity_poly.pdbx_seq_one_letter_code
_entity_poly.pdbx_strand_id
1 'polypeptide(L)'
;MILTLKNGTNIKLEWNYLVLEYLEEREGSIELLQDRINELNTRGQVRLSNSFVYAVIQANHDDVLTYKQAIRLVNPNDYAKVFNFIKKQLEIQKAYKKKETSKKSGNHSQKRKRR
;
A
#
# COMPACT_ATOMS: atom_id res chain seq x y z
N MET A 1 -4.80 -12.36 3.66
CA MET A 1 -5.18 -12.17 5.08
C MET A 1 -6.69 -12.05 5.13
N ILE A 2 -7.38 -12.61 6.12
CA ILE A 2 -8.84 -12.44 6.25
C ILE A 2 -9.12 -11.40 7.33
N LEU A 3 -10.04 -10.48 7.07
CA LEU A 3 -10.49 -9.46 8.00
C LEU A 3 -12.01 -9.56 8.18
N THR A 4 -12.45 -9.65 9.42
CA THR A 4 -13.87 -9.69 9.78
C THR A 4 -14.36 -8.27 10.04
N LEU A 5 -15.35 -7.84 9.27
CA LEU A 5 -15.97 -6.53 9.38
C LEU A 5 -17.00 -6.50 10.51
N LYS A 6 -17.37 -5.30 10.97
CA LYS A 6 -18.34 -5.12 12.07
C LYS A 6 -19.73 -5.66 11.74
N ASN A 7 -20.08 -5.75 10.45
CA ASN A 7 -21.33 -6.35 9.99
C ASN A 7 -21.26 -7.89 9.92
N GLY A 8 -20.17 -8.52 10.36
CA GLY A 8 -19.97 -9.97 10.32
C GLY A 8 -19.43 -10.50 8.99
N THR A 9 -19.25 -9.64 7.98
CA THR A 9 -18.71 -10.05 6.67
C THR A 9 -17.22 -10.33 6.77
N ASN A 10 -16.78 -11.44 6.18
CA ASN A 10 -15.36 -11.77 6.08
C ASN A 10 -14.83 -11.38 4.71
N ILE A 11 -13.88 -10.45 4.67
CA ILE A 11 -13.20 -10.05 3.44
C ILE A 11 -11.79 -10.64 3.41
N LYS A 12 -11.41 -11.15 2.24
CA LYS A 12 -10.04 -11.57 1.99
C LYS A 12 -9.28 -10.38 1.42
N LEU A 13 -8.31 -9.87 2.18
CA LEU A 13 -7.46 -8.77 1.72
C LEU A 13 -6.48 -9.30 0.68
N GLU A 14 -6.58 -8.74 -0.52
CA GLU A 14 -5.70 -8.96 -1.65
C GLU A 14 -5.05 -7.64 -2.10
N TRP A 15 -3.81 -7.75 -2.57
CA TRP A 15 -3.07 -6.62 -3.10
C TRP A 15 -3.30 -6.58 -4.60
N ASN A 16 -4.07 -5.60 -5.05
CA ASN A 16 -4.45 -5.42 -6.45
C ASN A 16 -4.21 -3.96 -6.89
N TYR A 17 -4.41 -3.68 -8.17
CA TYR A 17 -4.17 -2.36 -8.73
C TYR A 17 -5.12 -1.30 -8.14
N LEU A 18 -6.36 -1.66 -7.78
CA LEU A 18 -7.33 -0.74 -7.18
C LEU A 18 -6.86 -0.20 -5.83
N VAL A 19 -6.16 -1.02 -5.03
CA VAL A 19 -5.56 -0.54 -3.77
C VAL A 19 -4.59 0.61 -4.04
N LEU A 20 -3.77 0.51 -5.09
CA LEU A 20 -2.82 1.55 -5.46
C LEU A 20 -3.54 2.80 -5.96
N GLU A 21 -4.49 2.62 -6.87
CA GLU A 21 -5.29 3.70 -7.47
C GLU A 21 -5.98 4.54 -6.39
N TYR A 22 -6.71 3.90 -5.47
CA TYR A 22 -7.39 4.61 -4.38
C TYR A 22 -6.44 5.32 -3.41
N LEU A 23 -5.21 4.84 -3.26
CA LEU A 23 -4.21 5.51 -2.44
C LEU A 23 -3.61 6.72 -3.14
N GLU A 24 -3.28 6.57 -4.42
CA GLU A 24 -2.71 7.64 -5.24
C GLU A 24 -3.69 8.79 -5.42
N GLU A 25 -4.98 8.50 -5.64
CA GLU A 25 -6.02 9.53 -5.71
C GLU A 25 -6.16 10.35 -4.42
N ARG A 26 -5.95 9.74 -3.25
CA ARG A 26 -6.19 10.40 -1.95
C ARG A 26 -4.97 11.06 -1.36
N GLU A 27 -3.85 10.36 -1.40
CA GLU A 27 -2.66 10.68 -0.64
C GLU A 27 -1.45 10.91 -1.57
N GLY A 28 -1.59 10.61 -2.86
CA GLY A 28 -0.52 10.71 -3.85
C GLY A 28 0.36 9.48 -3.89
N SER A 29 1.50 9.59 -4.59
CA SER A 29 2.43 8.46 -4.76
C SER A 29 2.79 7.83 -3.42
N ILE A 30 2.68 6.50 -3.35
CA ILE A 30 3.08 5.69 -2.21
C ILE A 30 4.54 5.95 -1.81
N GLU A 31 5.41 6.29 -2.76
CA GLU A 31 6.82 6.59 -2.51
C GLU A 31 6.94 7.85 -1.65
N LEU A 32 6.14 8.89 -1.93
CA LEU A 32 6.08 10.11 -1.11
C LEU A 32 5.49 9.85 0.28
N LEU A 33 4.55 8.90 0.39
CA LEU A 33 3.91 8.58 1.68
C LEU A 33 4.84 7.84 2.63
N GLN A 34 5.72 6.99 2.10
CA GLN A 34 6.69 6.28 2.93
C GLN A 34 7.69 7.22 3.58
N ASP A 35 8.14 8.24 2.86
CA ASP A 35 9.10 9.22 3.39
C ASP A 35 8.41 10.14 4.41
N ARG A 36 7.15 10.51 4.16
CA ARG A 36 6.39 11.43 5.01
C ARG A 36 5.77 10.80 6.26
N ILE A 37 5.56 9.48 6.31
CA ILE A 37 4.89 8.81 7.43
C ILE A 37 5.49 9.18 8.80
N ASN A 38 6.82 9.29 8.87
CA ASN A 38 7.53 9.59 10.11
C ASN A 38 7.53 11.09 10.46
N GLU A 39 7.22 11.95 9.48
CA GLU A 39 7.16 13.41 9.62
C GLU A 39 5.75 13.91 9.96
N LEU A 40 4.74 13.06 9.77
CA LEU A 40 3.36 13.41 10.06
C LEU A 40 3.13 13.55 11.58
N ASN A 41 2.48 14.65 11.95
CA ASN A 41 1.89 14.79 13.28
C ASN A 41 0.77 13.75 13.51
N THR A 42 0.31 13.60 14.75
CA THR A 42 -0.72 12.61 15.13
C THR A 42 -1.97 12.70 14.25
N ARG A 43 -2.42 13.90 13.88
CA ARG A 43 -3.59 14.09 13.01
C ARG A 43 -3.33 13.59 11.58
N GLY A 44 -2.15 13.87 11.05
CA GLY A 44 -1.71 13.38 9.75
C GLY A 44 -1.64 11.86 9.71
N GLN A 45 -1.09 11.25 10.76
CA GLN A 45 -1.03 9.79 10.90
C GLN A 45 -2.44 9.16 10.92
N VAL A 46 -3.39 9.75 11.66
CA VAL A 46 -4.78 9.29 11.68
C VAL A 46 -5.46 9.42 10.31
N ARG A 47 -5.24 10.54 9.60
CA ARG A 47 -5.80 10.73 8.26
C ARG A 47 -5.26 9.69 7.29
N LEU A 48 -3.94 9.55 7.21
CA LEU A 48 -3.29 8.57 6.36
C LEU A 48 -3.76 7.16 6.71
N SER A 49 -3.94 6.91 8.00
CA SER A 49 -4.43 5.64 8.50
C SER A 49 -5.81 5.29 7.95
N ASN A 50 -6.72 6.26 8.01
CA ASN A 50 -8.06 6.11 7.44
C ASN A 50 -8.04 5.95 5.92
N SER A 51 -7.12 6.61 5.20
CA SER A 51 -6.95 6.46 3.76
C SER A 51 -6.50 5.04 3.38
N PHE A 52 -5.57 4.45 4.14
CA PHE A 52 -5.16 3.05 3.95
C PHE A 52 -6.29 2.07 4.21
N VAL A 53 -7.06 2.26 5.28
CA VAL A 53 -8.24 1.44 5.55
C VAL A 53 -9.23 1.57 4.39
N TYR A 54 -9.56 2.78 3.96
CA TYR A 54 -10.48 2.98 2.84
C TYR A 54 -10.03 2.25 1.58
N ALA A 55 -8.80 2.47 1.12
CA ALA A 55 -8.32 1.90 -0.13
C ALA A 55 -8.33 0.37 -0.12
N VAL A 56 -7.88 -0.24 0.98
CA VAL A 56 -7.85 -1.71 1.11
C VAL A 56 -9.25 -2.29 1.17
N ILE A 57 -10.17 -1.66 1.92
CA ILE A 57 -11.54 -2.16 2.03
C ILE A 57 -12.28 -1.99 0.71
N GLN A 58 -12.24 -0.79 0.11
CA GLN A 58 -12.93 -0.49 -1.13
C GLN A 58 -12.46 -1.36 -2.30
N ALA A 59 -11.18 -1.73 -2.33
CA ALA A 59 -10.62 -2.60 -3.37
C ALA A 59 -10.92 -4.10 -3.19
N ASN A 60 -11.45 -4.52 -2.03
CA ASN A 60 -11.65 -5.92 -1.66
C ASN A 60 -13.08 -6.20 -1.15
N HIS A 61 -13.99 -5.24 -1.30
CA HIS A 61 -15.39 -5.34 -0.91
C HIS A 61 -16.25 -5.25 -2.16
N ASP A 62 -17.29 -6.06 -2.25
CA ASP A 62 -18.14 -6.13 -3.45
C ASP A 62 -18.94 -4.84 -3.65
N ASP A 63 -19.44 -4.27 -2.56
CA ASP A 63 -20.16 -2.99 -2.60
C ASP A 63 -19.22 -1.79 -2.74
N VAL A 64 -19.69 -0.78 -3.49
CA VAL A 64 -19.05 0.53 -3.53
C VAL A 64 -19.34 1.28 -2.23
N LEU A 65 -18.31 1.46 -1.39
CA LEU A 65 -18.40 2.14 -0.11
C LEU A 65 -17.86 3.56 -0.21
N THR A 66 -18.55 4.49 0.46
CA THR A 66 -17.96 5.80 0.72
C THR A 66 -16.84 5.68 1.75
N TYR A 67 -15.97 6.70 1.78
CA TYR A 67 -14.89 6.81 2.78
C TYR A 67 -15.34 6.54 4.21
N LYS A 68 -16.43 7.22 4.63
CA LYS A 68 -16.97 7.10 5.98
C LYS A 68 -17.52 5.70 6.25
N GLN A 69 -18.14 5.07 5.25
CA GLN A 69 -18.66 3.70 5.38
C GLN A 69 -17.52 2.71 5.57
N ALA A 70 -16.51 2.71 4.70
CA ALA A 70 -15.37 1.79 4.80
C ALA A 70 -14.66 1.86 6.15
N ILE A 71 -14.36 3.08 6.63
CA ILE A 71 -13.70 3.31 7.93
C ILE A 71 -14.55 2.78 9.08
N ARG A 72 -15.86 3.07 9.06
CA ARG A 72 -16.78 2.65 10.12
C ARG A 72 -17.00 1.14 10.12
N LEU A 73 -16.91 0.50 8.97
CA LEU A 73 -17.13 -0.93 8.77
C LEU A 73 -16.01 -1.78 9.40
N VAL A 74 -14.82 -1.21 9.53
CA VAL A 74 -13.65 -1.87 10.14
C VAL A 74 -13.58 -1.56 11.64
N ASN A 75 -13.23 -2.57 12.45
CA ASN A 75 -12.93 -2.37 13.86
C ASN A 75 -11.61 -1.60 14.01
N PRO A 76 -11.54 -0.50 14.78
CA PRO A 76 -10.29 0.22 15.04
C PRO A 76 -9.13 -0.69 15.50
N ASN A 77 -9.42 -1.77 16.23
CA ASN A 77 -8.41 -2.74 16.66
C ASN A 77 -7.75 -3.50 15.49
N ASP A 78 -8.44 -3.60 14.35
CA ASP A 78 -7.95 -4.27 13.15
C ASP A 78 -7.19 -3.33 12.20
N TYR A 79 -7.14 -2.03 12.51
CA TYR A 79 -6.44 -1.05 11.68
C TYR A 79 -4.98 -1.45 11.54
N ALA A 80 -4.32 -1.78 12.66
CA ALA A 80 -2.94 -2.28 12.70
C ALA A 80 -2.70 -3.44 11.72
N LYS A 81 -3.68 -4.34 11.55
CA LYS A 81 -3.56 -5.47 10.61
C LYS A 81 -3.54 -4.98 9.16
N VAL A 82 -4.37 -3.99 8.83
CA VAL A 82 -4.38 -3.34 7.50
C VAL A 82 -3.04 -2.63 7.22
N PHE A 83 -2.49 -1.88 8.17
CA PHE A 83 -1.16 -1.26 7.98
C PHE A 83 -0.08 -2.29 7.71
N ASN A 84 -0.05 -3.35 8.52
CA ASN A 84 0.95 -4.40 8.38
C ASN A 84 0.83 -5.12 7.04
N PHE A 85 -0.41 -5.31 6.56
CA PHE A 85 -0.66 -5.83 5.22
C PHE A 85 -0.04 -4.94 4.14
N ILE A 86 -0.35 -3.64 4.14
CA ILE A 86 0.18 -2.69 3.15
C ILE A 86 1.71 -2.64 3.23
N LYS A 87 2.27 -2.46 4.43
CA LYS A 87 3.72 -2.37 4.65
C LYS A 87 4.44 -3.59 4.06
N LYS A 88 3.94 -4.79 4.32
CA LYS A 88 4.52 -6.04 3.80
C LYS A 88 4.51 -6.06 2.26
N GLN A 89 3.42 -5.63 1.62
CA GLN A 89 3.34 -5.59 0.16
C GLN A 89 4.31 -4.58 -0.44
N LEU A 90 4.47 -3.42 0.20
CA LEU A 90 5.42 -2.41 -0.24
C LEU A 90 6.88 -2.87 -0.10
N GLU A 91 7.22 -3.57 0.98
CA GLU A 91 8.54 -4.20 1.14
C GLU A 91 8.81 -5.24 0.04
N ILE A 92 7.81 -6.06 -0.29
CA ILE A 92 7.89 -7.04 -1.39
C ILE A 92 8.14 -6.33 -2.72
N GLN A 93 7.37 -5.28 -3.05
CA GLN A 93 7.55 -4.52 -4.29
C GLN A 93 8.94 -3.88 -4.39
N LYS A 94 9.44 -3.29 -3.30
CA LYS A 94 10.81 -2.74 -3.25
C LYS A 94 11.85 -3.82 -3.50
N ALA A 95 11.68 -5.01 -2.92
CA ALA A 95 12.59 -6.13 -3.13
C ALA A 95 12.58 -6.62 -4.58
N TYR A 96 11.42 -6.65 -5.24
CA TYR A 96 11.32 -6.96 -6.67
C TYR A 96 12.05 -5.92 -7.55
N LYS A 97 11.77 -4.62 -7.35
CA LYS A 97 12.46 -3.53 -8.07
C LYS A 97 13.99 -3.63 -7.93
N LYS A 98 14.51 -3.89 -6.72
CA LYS A 98 15.95 -4.06 -6.46
C LYS A 98 16.56 -5.26 -7.20
N LYS A 99 15.84 -6.38 -7.28
CA LYS A 99 16.31 -7.58 -8.01
C LYS A 99 16.38 -7.34 -9.51
N GLU A 100 15.48 -6.54 -10.09
CA GLU A 100 15.54 -6.18 -11.51
C GLU A 100 16.70 -5.24 -11.82
N THR A 101 16.96 -4.23 -10.97
CA THR A 101 18.11 -3.32 -11.15
C THR A 101 19.45 -4.05 -11.01
N SER A 102 19.54 -5.02 -10.10
CA SER A 102 20.75 -5.84 -9.92
C SER A 102 21.04 -6.79 -11.09
N LYS A 103 20.04 -7.14 -11.91
CA LYS A 103 20.23 -7.97 -13.11
C LYS A 103 20.67 -7.17 -14.34
N LYS A 104 20.51 -5.83 -14.33
CA LYS A 104 20.91 -4.95 -15.43
C LYS A 104 22.36 -4.46 -15.36
N SER A 105 23.09 -4.73 -14.28
CA SER A 105 24.50 -4.34 -14.11
C SER A 105 25.51 -5.40 -14.58
N GLY A 106 25.13 -6.25 -15.54
CA GLY A 106 26.02 -7.25 -16.14
C GLY A 106 26.19 -7.00 -17.64
N ASN A 107 27.44 -6.77 -18.05
CA ASN A 107 27.96 -6.71 -19.42
C ASN A 107 27.70 -5.43 -20.24
N HIS A 108 28.53 -4.40 -19.99
CA HIS A 108 29.14 -3.69 -21.12
C HIS A 108 30.62 -4.07 -21.18
N SER A 109 30.90 -5.04 -22.05
CA SER A 109 32.22 -5.58 -22.35
C SER A 109 33.15 -4.55 -22.98
N GLN A 110 34.43 -4.66 -22.64
CA GLN A 110 35.61 -4.10 -23.31
C GLN A 110 35.47 -3.92 -24.83
N LYS A 111 35.81 -2.73 -25.35
CA LYS A 111 36.82 -2.52 -26.42
C LYS A 111 36.78 -1.08 -26.93
N ARG A 112 37.86 -0.32 -26.67
CA ARG A 112 38.59 0.37 -27.75
C ARG A 112 39.96 0.86 -27.26
N LYS A 113 40.98 0.05 -27.58
CA LYS A 113 42.37 0.51 -27.69
C LYS A 113 42.48 1.30 -29.01
N ARG A 114 42.72 2.60 -28.92
CA ARG A 114 43.17 3.53 -29.99
C ARG A 114 43.83 4.68 -29.22
N ARG A 115 45.09 5.08 -29.39
CA ARG A 115 46.13 4.86 -30.39
C ARG A 115 47.47 4.80 -29.66
#